data_AF-A0A6B2TFS1-F1
#
_entry.id   AF-A0A6B2TFS1-F1
#
_cell.length_a   1.000
_cell.length_b   1.000
_cell.length_c   1.000
_cell.angle_alpha   90.00
_cell.angle_beta   90.00
_cell.angle_gamma   90.00
#
_symmetry.space_group_name_H-M   'P 1'
#
loop_
_entity.id
_entity.type
_entity.pdbx_description
1 polymer ?
#
loop_
_entity_poly.entity_id
_entity_poly.type
_entity_poly.pdbx_seq_one_letter_code
_entity_poly.pdbx_strand_id
1 'polypeptide(L)'
;MPAARESLLDAAYTALARRPWPAVRMVDVAATAGVSRQTLYNEFGSKDGLARALLRRETDGYLHGVERALAEEREPADRLAA
;
A
#
# COMPACT_ATOMS: atom_id res chain seq x y z
N MET A 1 14.79 0.21 8.93
CA MET A 1 14.56 0.21 7.47
C MET A 1 13.24 -0.51 7.22
N PRO A 2 12.27 0.08 6.49
CA PRO A 2 11.09 -0.67 6.06
C PRO A 2 11.55 -1.93 5.31
N ALA A 3 10.80 -3.02 5.44
CA ALA A 3 11.07 -4.23 4.67
C ALA A 3 11.09 -3.87 3.17
N ALA A 4 11.95 -4.52 2.38
CA ALA A 4 12.10 -4.24 0.94
C ALA A 4 10.74 -4.23 0.22
N ARG A 5 9.83 -5.12 0.62
CA ARG A 5 8.45 -5.18 0.15
C ARG A 5 7.66 -3.89 0.37
N GLU A 6 7.69 -3.32 1.58
CA GLU A 6 6.97 -2.06 1.86
C GLU A 6 7.55 -0.89 1.08
N SER A 7 8.88 -0.79 1.02
CA SER A 7 9.56 0.25 0.23
C SER A 7 9.15 0.21 -1.25
N LEU A 8 8.98 -1.00 -1.79
CA LEU A 8 8.52 -1.21 -3.17
C LEU A 8 7.05 -0.80 -3.35
N LEU A 9 6.18 -1.11 -2.39
CA LEU A 9 4.77 -0.72 -2.45
C LEU A 9 4.59 0.80 -2.32
N ASP A 10 5.37 1.46 -1.47
CA ASP A 10 5.37 2.93 -1.34
C ASP A 10 5.85 3.63 -2.62
N ALA A 11 6.92 3.10 -3.23
CA ALA A 11 7.40 3.59 -4.52
C ALA A 11 6.36 3.40 -5.62
N ALA A 12 5.67 2.24 -5.65
CA ALA A 12 4.62 1.96 -6.62
C ALA A 12 3.41 2.90 -6.44
N TYR A 13 2.98 3.12 -5.20
CA TYR A 13 1.92 4.07 -4.86
C TYR A 13 2.28 5.48 -5.33
N THR A 14 3.48 5.96 -5.00
CA THR A 14 3.98 7.27 -5.40
C THR A 14 4.02 7.43 -6.92
N ALA A 15 4.42 6.36 -7.64
CA ALA A 15 4.42 6.36 -9.10
C ALA A 15 3.00 6.44 -9.67
N LEU A 16 2.05 5.68 -9.12
CA LEU A 16 0.64 5.69 -9.55
C LEU A 16 -0.03 7.04 -9.29
N ALA A 17 0.32 7.72 -8.19
CA ALA A 17 -0.17 9.06 -7.88
C ALA A 17 0.26 10.14 -8.90
N ARG A 18 1.34 9.89 -9.67
CA ARG A 18 1.91 10.85 -10.62
C ARG A 18 1.56 10.57 -12.07
N ARG A 19 1.16 9.34 -12.41
CA ARG A 19 0.92 8.92 -13.79
C ARG A 19 -0.01 7.70 -13.86
N PRO A 20 -0.74 7.54 -14.98
CA PRO A 20 -1.56 6.35 -15.21
C PRO A 20 -0.77 5.05 -15.07
N TRP A 21 -1.41 4.00 -14.53
CA TRP A 21 -0.77 2.71 -14.28
C TRP A 21 -0.01 2.12 -15.49
N PRO A 22 -0.54 2.17 -16.74
CA PRO A 22 0.21 1.66 -17.90
C PRO A 22 1.59 2.32 -18.09
N ALA A 23 1.75 3.59 -17.71
CA ALA A 23 3.00 4.33 -17.80
C ALA A 23 3.98 4.07 -16.65
N VAL A 24 3.55 3.41 -15.56
CA VAL A 24 4.44 3.03 -14.45
C VAL A 24 5.39 1.91 -14.90
N ARG A 25 6.70 2.11 -14.72
CA ARG A 25 7.72 1.10 -15.10
C ARG A 25 8.29 0.43 -13.85
N MET A 26 8.41 -0.89 -13.89
CA MET A 26 8.97 -1.71 -12.81
C MET A 26 10.39 -1.26 -12.41
N VAL A 27 11.21 -0.86 -13.40
CA VAL A 27 12.57 -0.36 -13.14
C VAL A 27 12.59 0.93 -12.32
N ASP A 28 11.64 1.84 -12.56
CA ASP A 28 11.59 3.11 -11.85
C ASP A 28 11.11 2.90 -10.41
N VAL A 29 10.20 1.96 -10.20
CA VAL A 29 9.74 1.55 -8.86
C VAL A 29 10.90 0.96 -8.05
N ALA A 30 11.64 0.00 -8.63
CA ALA A 30 12.79 -0.62 -7.98
C ALA A 30 13.85 0.43 -7.60
N ALA A 31 14.18 1.34 -8.53
CA ALA A 31 15.14 2.41 -8.29
C ALA A 31 14.69 3.36 -7.17
N THR A 32 13.42 3.76 -7.16
CA THR A 32 12.85 4.63 -6.12
C THR A 32 12.87 3.95 -4.75
N ALA A 33 12.61 2.65 -4.69
CA ALA A 33 12.65 1.85 -3.47
C ALA A 33 14.07 1.49 -3.01
N GLY A 34 15.12 1.84 -3.77
CA GLY A 34 16.51 1.53 -3.43
C GLY A 34 16.86 0.05 -3.53
N VAL A 35 16.15 -0.73 -4.36
CA VAL A 35 16.37 -2.17 -4.53
C VAL A 35 16.67 -2.53 -5.99
N SER A 36 17.23 -3.73 -6.20
CA SER A 36 17.47 -4.21 -7.56
C SER A 36 16.17 -4.55 -8.29
N ARG A 37 16.18 -4.49 -9.63
CA ARG A 37 15.08 -5.00 -10.45
C ARG A 37 14.77 -6.47 -10.14
N GLN A 38 15.79 -7.30 -9.98
CA GLN A 38 15.63 -8.71 -9.68
C GLN A 38 14.90 -8.92 -8.35
N THR A 39 15.23 -8.15 -7.32
CA THR A 39 14.52 -8.18 -6.03
C THR A 39 13.04 -7.88 -6.20
N LEU A 40 12.68 -6.86 -6.98
CA LEU A 40 11.28 -6.52 -7.25
C LEU A 40 10.56 -7.67 -7.98
N TYR A 41 11.16 -8.22 -9.03
CA TYR A 41 10.57 -9.33 -9.76
C TYR A 41 10.48 -10.61 -8.92
N ASN A 42 11.44 -10.87 -8.02
CA ASN A 42 11.36 -11.99 -7.08
C ASN A 42 10.20 -11.82 -6.08
N GLU A 43 9.97 -10.59 -5.62
CA GLU A 43 8.92 -10.27 -4.65
C GLU A 43 7.52 -10.33 -5.26
N PHE A 44 7.34 -9.78 -6.47
CA PHE A 44 6.00 -9.57 -7.05
C PHE A 44 5.74 -10.37 -8.33
N GLY A 45 6.75 -10.97 -8.95
CA GLY A 45 6.65 -11.73 -10.20
C GLY A 45 6.43 -10.88 -11.46
N SER A 46 5.49 -9.94 -11.43
CA SER A 46 5.13 -9.10 -12.59
C SER A 46 4.57 -7.75 -12.16
N LYS A 47 4.36 -6.86 -13.15
CA LYS A 47 3.69 -5.57 -12.91
C LYS A 47 2.27 -5.78 -12.39
N ASP A 48 1.55 -6.77 -12.89
CA ASP A 48 0.21 -7.10 -12.36
C ASP A 48 0.28 -7.69 -10.96
N GLY A 49 1.33 -8.47 -10.65
CA GLY A 49 1.57 -8.96 -9.29
C GLY A 49 1.79 -7.81 -8.30
N LEU A 50 2.59 -6.81 -8.69
CA LEU A 50 2.79 -5.58 -7.92
C LEU A 50 1.48 -4.80 -7.78
N ALA A 51 0.70 -4.64 -8.84
CA ALA A 51 -0.62 -3.98 -8.79
C ALA A 51 -1.56 -4.65 -7.79
N ARG A 52 -1.67 -5.98 -7.84
CA ARG A 52 -2.52 -6.75 -6.91
C ARG A 52 -2.05 -6.62 -5.48
N ALA A 53 -0.73 -6.63 -5.24
CA ALA A 53 -0.17 -6.45 -3.91
C ALA A 53 -0.45 -5.04 -3.36
N LEU A 54 -0.29 -4.01 -4.20
CA LEU A 54 -0.61 -2.63 -3.85
C LEU A 54 -2.09 -2.47 -3.53
N LEU A 55 -2.99 -2.95 -4.41
CA LEU A 55 -4.44 -2.86 -4.18
C LEU A 55 -4.86 -3.54 -2.87
N ARG A 56 -4.29 -4.71 -2.56
CA ARG A 56 -4.57 -5.39 -1.28
C ARG A 56 -4.16 -4.53 -0.10
N ARG A 57 -2.93 -3.99 -0.10
CA ARG A 57 -2.44 -3.13 0.99
C ARG A 57 -3.35 -1.92 1.22
N GLU A 58 -3.71 -1.22 0.14
CA GLU A 58 -4.54 -0.02 0.25
C GLU A 58 -5.99 -0.37 0.66
N THR A 59 -6.51 -1.52 0.22
CA THR A 59 -7.83 -2.02 0.65
C THR A 59 -7.83 -2.36 2.13
N ASP A 60 -6.81 -3.08 2.60
CA ASP A 60 -6.66 -3.43 4.01
C ASP A 60 -6.55 -2.18 4.88
N GLY A 61 -5.75 -1.20 4.45
CA GLY A 61 -5.61 0.09 5.13
C GLY A 61 -6.92 0.90 5.18
N TYR A 62 -7.68 0.91 4.09
CA TYR A 62 -9.00 1.54 4.04
C TYR A 62 -9.98 0.88 5.01
N LEU A 63 -10.06 -0.45 4.99
CA LEU A 63 -10.96 -1.21 5.87
C LEU A 63 -10.61 -1.00 7.35
N HIS A 64 -9.33 -1.05 7.71
CA HIS A 64 -8.89 -0.73 9.07
C HIS A 64 -9.27 0.71 9.45
N GLY A 65 -9.17 1.66 8.52
CA GLY A 65 -9.60 3.05 8.74
C GLY A 65 -11.09 3.15 9.06
N VAL A 66 -11.94 2.44 8.29
CA VAL A 66 -13.39 2.37 8.52
C VAL A 66 -13.69 1.73 9.87
N GLU A 67 -13.04 0.61 10.20
CA GLU A 67 -13.22 -0.07 11.50
C GLU A 67 -12.89 0.85 12.68
N ARG A 68 -11.79 1.61 12.59
CA ARG A 68 -11.43 2.58 13.64
C ARG A 68 -12.45 3.71 13.75
N ALA A 69 -12.90 4.28 12.63
CA ALA A 69 -13.90 5.35 12.65
C ALA A 69 -15.23 4.87 13.29
N LEU A 70 -15.68 3.67 12.95
CA LEU A 70 -16.88 3.07 13.55
C LEU A 70 -16.70 2.72 15.03
N ALA A 71 -15.49 2.36 15.47
CA ALA A 71 -15.20 2.13 16.89
C ALA A 71 -15.16 3.44 17.69
N GLU A 72 -14.63 4.51 17.12
CA GLU A 72 -14.56 5.85 17.72
C GLU A 72 -15.96 6.48 17.87
N GLU A 73 -16.85 6.29 16.90
CA GLU A 73 -18.25 6.77 16.97
C GLU A 73 -19.08 6.07 18.06
N ARG A 74 -18.67 4.87 18.50
CA ARG A 74 -19.38 4.11 19.54
C ARG A 74 -19.05 4.56 20.97
N GLU A 75 -18.16 5.52 21.19
CA GLU A 75 -17.76 5.99 22.52
C GLU A 75 -18.24 7.44 22.87
N PRO A 76 -19.56 7.67 23.00
CA PRO A 76 -19.99 8.52 24.11
C PRO A 76 -21.25 8.04 24.87
N ALA A 77 -22.09 7.20 24.28
CA ALA A 77 -23.38 6.84 24.87
C ALA A 77 -23.28 5.80 26.01
N ASP A 78 -22.24 4.97 26.03
CA ASP A 78 -22.00 4.02 27.12
C ASP A 78 -21.40 4.69 28.39
N ARG A 79 -21.04 5.99 28.32
CA ARG A 79 -20.54 6.76 29.48
C ARG A 79 -21.64 7.42 30.32
N LEU A 80 -22.91 7.36 29.90
CA LEU A 80 -24.05 7.99 30.58
C LEU A 80 -24.93 6.99 31.36
N ALA A 81 -24.41 5.79 31.66
CA ALA A 81 -25.05 4.82 32.56
C ALA A 81 -24.51 4.88 34.02
N ALA A 82 -24.07 6.06 34.48
CA ALA A 82 -23.75 6.36 35.88
C ALA A 82 -24.80 7.30 36.49
#